data_AF-A0A950VEA6-F1
#
_entry.id   AF-A0A950VEA6-F1
#
_cell.length_a   1.000
_cell.length_b   1.000
_cell.length_c   1.000
_cell.angle_alpha   90.00
_cell.angle_beta   90.00
_cell.angle_gamma   90.00
#
_symmetry.space_group_name_H-M   'P 1'
#
loop_
_entity.id
_entity.type
_entity.pdbx_description
1 polymer ?
#
loop_
_entity_poly.entity_id
_entity_poly.type
_entity_poly.pdbx_seq_one_letter_code
_entity_poly.pdbx_strand_id
1 'polypeptide(L)'
;MEGATILTPELKTSSAWVPWLQLGIAAFTLWRPTLVLAGIGIATLYAYGVARYGTFHMLDYPIFLGLAAYLGLSAFDSPFLLRLRLPALYFNLVVTMMWGAIEKFGYPNWTFPLLATHKSLALGMPFGLFMTVAGFVELSLAFFMLTGTALLRFSCLALLLIMASAIPEFGKVDAIGHSLIIITLIVMIIAGRSGIELPRVIRSRGVLASSGLLSVAYGATTLGLLVVYHGAQYVAGR
;
A
#
# COMPACT_ATOMS: atom_id res chain seq x y z
N MET A 1 16.19 -26.01 2.90
CA MET A 1 16.11 -24.85 3.80
C MET A 1 15.31 -23.80 3.07
N GLU A 2 14.12 -23.46 3.54
CA GLU A 2 13.33 -22.39 2.95
C GLU A 2 14.16 -21.09 3.01
N GLY A 3 14.31 -20.41 1.88
CA GLY A 3 15.07 -19.16 1.82
C GLY A 3 14.42 -18.08 2.70
N ALA A 4 15.24 -17.21 3.28
CA ALA A 4 14.78 -16.03 3.99
C ALA A 4 13.92 -15.13 3.07
N THR A 5 13.13 -14.25 3.64
CA THR A 5 12.29 -13.30 2.90
C THR A 5 12.74 -11.88 3.16
N ILE A 6 12.61 -11.00 2.17
CA ILE A 6 12.91 -9.57 2.25
C ILE A 6 11.58 -8.86 2.46
N LEU A 7 11.29 -8.39 3.67
CA LEU A 7 10.08 -7.60 4.03
C LEU A 7 8.73 -8.33 3.90
N THR A 8 8.50 -9.10 2.84
CA THR A 8 7.24 -9.75 2.47
C THR A 8 7.50 -11.19 1.96
N PRO A 9 6.54 -12.13 2.11
CA PRO A 9 6.76 -13.52 1.77
C PRO A 9 7.15 -13.82 0.32
N GLU A 10 6.78 -13.01 -0.67
CA GLU A 10 7.16 -13.27 -2.07
C GLU A 10 8.63 -12.92 -2.40
N LEU A 11 9.24 -11.97 -1.70
CA LEU A 11 10.61 -11.53 -1.96
C LEU A 11 11.61 -12.48 -1.28
N LYS A 12 11.95 -13.59 -1.93
CA LYS A 12 12.91 -14.60 -1.43
C LYS A 12 14.37 -14.16 -1.53
N THR A 13 15.19 -14.62 -0.59
CA THR A 13 16.65 -14.45 -0.63
C THR A 13 17.37 -15.61 0.06
N SER A 14 18.57 -15.92 -0.40
CA SER A 14 19.51 -16.82 0.27
C SER A 14 20.51 -16.06 1.15
N SER A 15 20.43 -14.74 1.20
CA SER A 15 21.41 -13.91 1.90
C SER A 15 21.24 -13.99 3.42
N ALA A 16 22.26 -14.47 4.12
CA ALA A 16 22.22 -14.70 5.56
C ALA A 16 22.07 -13.42 6.39
N TRP A 17 22.47 -12.25 5.88
CA TRP A 17 22.37 -10.99 6.62
C TRP A 17 20.93 -10.47 6.76
N VAL A 18 20.02 -10.88 5.88
CA VAL A 18 18.64 -10.35 5.83
C VAL A 18 17.85 -10.70 7.09
N PRO A 19 17.80 -11.97 7.54
CA PRO A 19 17.15 -12.32 8.81
C PRO A 19 17.75 -11.59 10.02
N TRP A 20 19.07 -11.46 10.08
CA TRP A 20 19.75 -10.76 11.18
C TRP A 20 19.41 -9.28 11.20
N LEU A 21 19.33 -8.64 10.04
CA LEU A 21 18.89 -7.26 9.95
C LEU A 21 17.42 -7.11 10.38
N GLN A 22 16.52 -8.01 9.96
CA GLN A 22 15.12 -7.99 10.38
C GLN A 22 14.96 -8.18 11.89
N LEU A 23 15.76 -9.07 12.50
CA LEU A 23 15.81 -9.22 13.94
C LEU A 23 16.32 -7.93 14.62
N GLY A 24 17.36 -7.31 14.06
CA GLY A 24 17.87 -6.01 14.52
C GLY A 24 16.82 -4.91 14.42
N ILE A 25 16.06 -4.83 13.32
CA ILE A 25 14.94 -3.90 13.15
C ILE A 25 13.92 -4.11 14.26
N ALA A 26 13.52 -5.37 14.52
CA ALA A 26 12.58 -5.69 15.61
C ALA A 26 13.12 -5.31 16.99
N ALA A 27 14.41 -5.48 17.26
CA ALA A 27 15.02 -5.02 18.51
C ALA A 27 15.04 -3.48 18.61
N PHE A 28 15.34 -2.78 17.52
CA PHE A 28 15.37 -1.32 17.47
C PHE A 28 14.00 -0.65 17.63
N THR A 29 12.88 -1.37 17.43
CA THR A 29 11.56 -0.82 17.71
C THR A 29 11.20 -0.80 19.20
N LEU A 30 11.98 -1.46 20.06
CA LEU A 30 11.73 -1.51 21.51
C LEU A 30 12.06 -0.20 22.22
N TRP A 31 12.92 0.65 21.66
CA TRP A 31 13.33 1.92 22.27
C TRP A 31 13.12 3.09 21.31
N ARG A 32 12.50 4.19 21.77
CA ARG A 32 12.14 5.34 20.90
C ARG A 32 13.35 5.93 20.15
N PRO A 33 14.49 6.23 20.81
CA PRO A 33 15.69 6.70 20.12
C PRO A 33 16.23 5.79 19.01
N THR A 34 16.02 4.47 19.09
CA THR A 34 16.54 3.52 18.09
C THR A 34 15.63 3.36 16.88
N LEU A 35 14.44 3.97 16.86
CA LEU A 35 13.50 3.87 15.73
C LEU A 35 14.08 4.40 14.41
N VAL A 36 15.03 5.33 14.46
CA VAL A 36 15.76 5.78 13.27
C VAL A 36 16.56 4.64 12.63
N LEU A 37 17.15 3.76 13.44
CA LEU A 37 17.89 2.59 12.97
C LEU A 37 16.93 1.54 12.39
N ALA A 38 15.76 1.35 13.00
CA ALA A 38 14.71 0.49 12.45
C ALA A 38 14.25 0.99 11.06
N GLY A 39 14.01 2.31 10.93
CA GLY A 39 13.63 2.93 9.66
C GLY A 39 14.71 2.77 8.58
N ILE A 40 15.98 3.02 8.92
CA ILE A 40 17.12 2.81 8.01
C ILE A 40 17.22 1.34 7.59
N GLY A 41 17.02 0.40 8.52
CA GLY A 41 17.02 -1.03 8.22
C GLY A 41 15.95 -1.41 7.21
N ILE A 42 14.72 -0.92 7.36
CA ILE A 42 13.63 -1.18 6.41
C ILE A 42 13.94 -0.56 5.04
N ALA A 43 14.44 0.68 5.00
CA ALA A 43 14.84 1.33 3.74
C ALA A 43 15.99 0.56 3.04
N THR A 44 16.92 0.01 3.81
CA THR A 44 18.01 -0.84 3.30
C THR A 44 17.47 -2.13 2.68
N LEU A 45 16.53 -2.80 3.34
CA LEU A 45 15.87 -3.98 2.78
C LEU A 45 15.05 -3.65 1.54
N TYR A 46 14.38 -2.49 1.50
CA TYR A 46 13.66 -2.05 0.31
C TYR A 46 14.61 -1.79 -0.86
N ALA A 47 15.71 -1.07 -0.64
CA ALA A 47 16.75 -0.85 -1.65
C ALA A 47 17.39 -2.15 -2.12
N TYR A 48 17.62 -3.10 -1.22
CA TYR A 48 18.07 -4.44 -1.57
C TYR A 48 17.02 -5.20 -2.41
N GLY A 49 15.74 -5.07 -2.08
CA GLY A 49 14.63 -5.54 -2.90
C GLY A 49 14.68 -4.98 -4.32
N VAL A 50 14.87 -3.66 -4.47
CA VAL A 50 15.00 -3.00 -5.78
C VAL A 50 16.16 -3.60 -6.57
N ALA A 51 17.31 -3.81 -5.93
CA ALA A 51 18.49 -4.39 -6.57
C ALA A 51 18.30 -5.86 -7.00
N ARG A 52 17.38 -6.61 -6.37
CA ARG A 52 17.16 -8.04 -6.62
C ARG A 52 15.96 -8.35 -7.50
N TYR A 53 14.91 -7.53 -7.40
CA TYR A 53 13.60 -7.75 -8.03
C TYR A 53 13.24 -6.68 -9.06
N GLY A 54 14.03 -5.60 -9.14
CA GLY A 54 13.80 -4.47 -10.02
C GLY A 54 12.88 -3.42 -9.41
N THR A 55 13.01 -2.19 -9.90
CA THR A 55 12.24 -1.05 -9.41
C THR A 55 10.74 -1.25 -9.61
N PHE A 56 10.32 -1.77 -10.76
CA PHE A 56 8.89 -1.94 -11.08
C PHE A 56 8.18 -2.85 -10.07
N HIS A 57 8.73 -4.03 -9.80
CA HIS A 57 8.17 -4.95 -8.80
C HIS A 57 8.19 -4.34 -7.38
N MET A 58 9.18 -3.50 -7.06
CA MET A 58 9.18 -2.84 -5.76
C MET A 58 8.16 -1.70 -5.63
N LEU A 59 7.58 -1.21 -6.73
CA LEU A 59 6.49 -0.22 -6.70
C LEU A 59 5.17 -0.80 -6.15
N ASP A 60 5.09 -2.12 -5.98
CA ASP A 60 4.00 -2.76 -5.24
C ASP A 60 4.12 -2.56 -3.72
N TYR A 61 5.32 -2.25 -3.20
CA TYR A 61 5.58 -2.17 -1.76
C TYR A 61 6.01 -0.80 -1.16
N PRO A 62 5.62 0.39 -1.68
CA PRO A 62 5.93 1.69 -1.08
C PRO A 62 5.54 1.79 0.40
N ILE A 63 4.54 1.04 0.87
CA ILE A 63 4.16 0.99 2.28
C ILE A 63 5.34 0.73 3.24
N PHE A 64 6.36 -0.03 2.82
CA PHE A 64 7.57 -0.21 3.64
C PHE A 64 8.40 1.07 3.76
N LEU A 65 8.48 1.90 2.71
CA LEU A 65 9.07 3.24 2.79
C LEU A 65 8.26 4.15 3.71
N GLY A 66 6.93 4.04 3.67
CA GLY A 66 6.03 4.69 4.62
C GLY A 66 6.30 4.31 6.07
N LEU A 67 6.49 3.01 6.33
CA LEU A 67 6.85 2.50 7.66
C LEU A 67 8.24 2.97 8.09
N ALA A 68 9.22 2.94 7.19
CA ALA A 68 10.56 3.44 7.46
C ALA A 68 10.53 4.93 7.87
N ALA A 69 9.79 5.75 7.13
CA ALA A 69 9.60 7.17 7.45
C ALA A 69 8.86 7.35 8.77
N TYR A 70 7.79 6.58 9.02
CA TYR A 70 7.04 6.64 10.27
C TYR A 70 7.93 6.39 11.50
N LEU A 71 8.75 5.32 11.46
CA LEU A 71 9.65 4.98 12.56
C LEU A 71 10.74 6.05 12.72
N GLY A 72 11.39 6.45 11.63
CA GLY A 72 12.44 7.47 11.66
C GLY A 72 11.95 8.81 12.21
N LEU A 73 10.77 9.27 11.78
CA LEU A 73 10.18 10.51 12.27
C LEU A 73 9.72 10.40 13.74
N SER A 74 9.34 9.20 14.19
CA SER A 74 8.90 8.95 15.57
C SER A 74 10.04 8.90 16.60
N ALA A 75 11.29 8.85 16.14
CA ALA A 75 12.47 8.84 17.01
C ALA A 75 12.73 10.20 17.69
N PHE A 76 12.16 11.29 17.16
CA PHE A 76 12.41 12.66 17.60
C PHE A 76 11.21 13.24 18.36
N ASP A 77 11.47 14.17 19.27
CA ASP A 77 10.42 14.90 20.00
C ASP A 77 9.98 16.21 19.33
N SER A 78 10.47 16.48 18.10
CA SER A 78 10.07 17.66 17.33
C SER A 78 8.58 17.59 16.94
N PRO A 79 7.74 18.56 17.35
CA PRO A 79 6.32 18.58 17.01
C PRO A 79 6.06 18.58 15.50
N PHE A 80 6.95 19.17 14.72
CA PHE A 80 6.85 19.17 13.27
C PHE A 80 7.05 17.76 12.68
N LEU A 81 8.10 17.05 13.07
CA LEU A 81 8.38 15.69 12.59
C LEU A 81 7.28 14.70 13.00
N LEU A 82 6.80 14.82 14.24
CA LEU A 82 5.71 13.98 14.74
C LEU A 82 4.37 14.22 14.03
N ARG A 83 4.16 15.39 13.43
CA ARG A 83 2.99 15.66 12.57
C ARG A 83 3.10 14.99 11.21
N LEU A 84 4.30 14.73 10.72
CA LEU A 84 4.54 14.14 9.38
C LEU A 84 4.54 12.61 9.36
N ARG A 85 4.74 11.94 10.51
CA ARG A 85 4.87 10.48 10.56
C ARG A 85 3.66 9.71 10.01
N LEU A 86 2.44 10.10 10.40
CA LEU A 86 1.21 9.46 9.92
C LEU A 86 0.90 9.83 8.47
N PRO A 87 1.07 11.09 8.02
CA PRO A 87 1.06 11.43 6.60
C PRO A 87 1.98 10.56 5.74
N ALA A 88 3.23 10.38 6.15
CA ALA A 88 4.18 9.58 5.38
C ALA A 88 3.70 8.13 5.23
N LEU A 89 3.22 7.53 6.33
CA LEU A 89 2.72 6.16 6.32
C LEU A 89 1.47 6.00 5.46
N TYR A 90 0.45 6.85 5.66
CA TYR A 90 -0.82 6.72 4.94
C TYR A 90 -0.67 7.02 3.46
N PHE A 91 0.18 7.98 3.08
CA PHE A 91 0.45 8.29 1.68
C PHE A 91 0.96 7.04 0.96
N ASN A 92 1.96 6.37 1.56
CA ASN A 92 2.55 5.17 0.99
C ASN A 92 1.61 3.96 1.00
N LEU A 93 0.76 3.81 2.03
CA LEU A 93 -0.34 2.83 2.01
C LEU A 93 -1.28 3.09 0.82
N VAL A 94 -1.74 4.32 0.65
CA VAL A 94 -2.66 4.68 -0.44
C VAL A 94 -2.01 4.42 -1.80
N VAL A 95 -0.75 4.83 -2.00
CA VAL A 95 -0.02 4.58 -3.24
C VAL A 95 0.08 3.08 -3.52
N THR A 96 0.42 2.28 -2.50
CA THR A 96 0.46 0.81 -2.60
C THR A 96 -0.88 0.23 -3.06
N MET A 97 -1.99 0.65 -2.44
CA MET A 97 -3.33 0.19 -2.81
C MET A 97 -3.74 0.65 -4.22
N MET A 98 -3.44 1.89 -4.59
CA MET A 98 -3.74 2.43 -5.92
C MET A 98 -2.93 1.72 -7.01
N TRP A 99 -1.66 1.44 -6.75
CA TRP A 99 -0.78 0.74 -7.69
C TRP A 99 -1.30 -0.68 -7.98
N GLY A 100 -1.60 -1.45 -6.93
CA GLY A 100 -2.19 -2.78 -7.05
C GLY A 100 -3.59 -2.80 -7.68
N ALA A 101 -4.35 -1.70 -7.60
CA ALA A 101 -5.62 -1.56 -8.31
C ALA A 101 -5.43 -1.29 -9.80
N ILE A 102 -4.42 -0.49 -10.17
CA ILE A 102 -4.08 -0.17 -11.57
C ILE A 102 -3.54 -1.39 -12.30
N GLU A 103 -2.77 -2.25 -11.62
CA GLU A 103 -2.34 -3.54 -12.18
C GLU A 103 -3.53 -4.38 -12.68
N LYS A 104 -4.64 -4.39 -11.94
CA LYS A 104 -5.86 -5.13 -12.33
C LYS A 104 -6.46 -4.61 -13.64
N PHE A 105 -6.23 -3.36 -14.00
CA PHE A 105 -6.63 -2.80 -15.29
C PHE A 105 -5.60 -3.05 -16.39
N GLY A 106 -4.32 -2.85 -16.08
CA GLY A 106 -3.24 -2.97 -17.05
C GLY A 106 -2.96 -4.41 -17.48
N TYR A 107 -2.95 -5.34 -16.52
CA TYR A 107 -2.55 -6.73 -16.70
C TYR A 107 -3.45 -7.71 -15.92
N PRO A 108 -4.79 -7.70 -16.14
CA PRO A 108 -5.73 -8.57 -15.40
C PRO A 108 -5.39 -10.06 -15.52
N ASN A 109 -4.77 -10.45 -16.63
CA ASN A 109 -4.38 -11.82 -16.92
C ASN A 109 -3.29 -12.36 -15.99
N TRP A 110 -2.50 -11.52 -15.31
CA TRP A 110 -1.52 -11.96 -14.33
C TRP A 110 -2.17 -12.62 -13.11
N THR A 111 -3.40 -12.22 -12.77
CA THR A 111 -4.17 -12.80 -11.65
C THR A 111 -5.02 -14.00 -12.08
N PHE A 112 -5.20 -14.26 -13.38
CA PHE A 112 -6.05 -15.37 -13.84
C PHE A 112 -5.62 -16.76 -13.36
N PRO A 113 -4.31 -17.11 -13.29
CA PRO A 113 -3.89 -18.38 -12.70
C PRO A 113 -4.34 -18.53 -11.24
N LEU A 114 -4.27 -17.45 -10.45
CA LEU A 114 -4.72 -17.43 -9.07
C LEU A 114 -6.24 -17.67 -8.98
N LEU A 115 -7.03 -16.97 -9.80
CA LEU A 115 -8.49 -17.13 -9.86
C LEU A 115 -8.91 -18.51 -10.38
N ALA A 116 -8.11 -19.12 -11.25
CA ALA A 116 -8.37 -20.48 -11.72
C ALA A 116 -8.24 -21.51 -10.60
N THR A 117 -7.29 -21.30 -9.68
CA THR A 117 -7.10 -22.13 -8.48
C THR A 117 -8.14 -21.82 -7.40
N HIS A 118 -8.46 -20.54 -7.18
CA HIS A 118 -9.37 -20.07 -6.13
C HIS A 118 -10.62 -19.42 -6.71
N LYS A 119 -11.44 -20.23 -7.42
CA LYS A 119 -12.61 -19.73 -8.18
C LYS A 119 -13.67 -19.04 -7.32
N SER A 120 -13.73 -19.38 -6.03
CA SER A 120 -14.60 -18.75 -5.02
C SER A 120 -14.39 -17.22 -4.98
N LEU A 121 -13.16 -16.75 -5.18
CA LEU A 121 -12.81 -15.33 -5.12
C LEU A 121 -13.52 -14.49 -6.19
N ALA A 122 -13.79 -15.07 -7.37
CA ALA A 122 -14.45 -14.37 -8.46
C ALA A 122 -15.97 -14.20 -8.24
N LEU A 123 -16.53 -14.75 -7.15
CA LEU A 123 -17.96 -14.68 -6.83
C LEU A 123 -18.88 -15.16 -7.98
N GLY A 124 -18.40 -16.11 -8.79
CA GLY A 124 -19.11 -16.62 -9.96
C GLY A 124 -19.07 -15.70 -11.20
N MET A 125 -18.39 -14.54 -11.12
CA MET A 125 -18.20 -13.65 -12.27
C MET A 125 -17.11 -14.18 -13.22
N PRO A 126 -17.19 -13.84 -14.52
CA PRO A 126 -16.07 -14.02 -15.44
C PRO A 126 -14.82 -13.27 -14.94
N PHE A 127 -13.63 -13.88 -15.06
CA PHE A 127 -12.40 -13.32 -14.47
C PHE A 127 -12.09 -11.90 -14.95
N GLY A 128 -12.26 -11.61 -16.25
CA GLY A 128 -12.05 -10.25 -16.76
C GLY A 128 -13.00 -9.21 -16.15
N LEU A 129 -14.27 -9.57 -15.94
CA LEU A 129 -15.25 -8.71 -15.28
C LEU A 129 -14.90 -8.52 -13.80
N PHE A 130 -14.57 -9.61 -13.10
CA PHE A 130 -14.15 -9.56 -11.70
C PHE A 130 -12.95 -8.63 -11.52
N MET A 131 -11.88 -8.79 -12.33
CA MET A 131 -10.69 -7.95 -12.24
C MET A 131 -10.99 -6.47 -12.49
N THR A 132 -11.86 -6.18 -13.46
CA THR A 132 -12.30 -4.81 -13.75
C THR A 132 -13.06 -4.20 -12.56
N VAL A 133 -14.01 -4.93 -11.99
CA VAL A 133 -14.80 -4.46 -10.84
C VAL A 133 -13.92 -4.32 -9.60
N ALA A 134 -13.06 -5.31 -9.32
CA ALA A 134 -12.12 -5.29 -8.19
C ALA A 134 -11.15 -4.10 -8.28
N GLY A 135 -10.52 -3.89 -9.44
CA GLY A 135 -9.66 -2.73 -9.68
C GLY A 135 -10.40 -1.40 -9.48
N PHE A 136 -11.63 -1.29 -9.98
CA PHE A 136 -12.43 -0.07 -9.80
C PHE A 136 -12.79 0.19 -8.34
N VAL A 137 -13.22 -0.83 -7.61
CA VAL A 137 -13.57 -0.73 -6.19
C VAL A 137 -12.34 -0.36 -5.38
N GLU A 138 -11.23 -1.07 -5.52
CA GLU A 138 -10.00 -0.80 -4.77
C GLU A 138 -9.45 0.60 -5.06
N LEU A 139 -9.39 1.00 -6.33
CA LEU A 139 -8.90 2.33 -6.72
C LEU A 139 -9.79 3.44 -6.15
N SER A 140 -11.12 3.27 -6.22
CA SER A 140 -12.08 4.23 -5.65
C SER A 140 -11.91 4.37 -4.15
N LEU A 141 -11.81 3.25 -3.42
CA LEU A 141 -11.64 3.27 -1.96
C LEU A 141 -10.30 3.90 -1.58
N ALA A 142 -9.20 3.53 -2.25
CA ALA A 142 -7.88 4.12 -2.03
C ALA A 142 -7.85 5.63 -2.35
N PHE A 143 -8.54 6.08 -3.39
CA PHE A 143 -8.71 7.49 -3.71
C PHE A 143 -9.44 8.24 -2.58
N PHE A 144 -10.55 7.71 -2.09
CA PHE A 144 -11.27 8.36 -1.00
C PHE A 144 -10.48 8.38 0.32
N MET A 145 -9.61 7.40 0.56
CA MET A 145 -8.61 7.45 1.64
C MET A 145 -7.65 8.63 1.48
N LEU A 146 -7.12 8.87 0.26
CA LEU A 146 -6.24 10.00 -0.03
C LEU A 146 -6.91 11.35 0.22
N THR A 147 -8.13 11.50 -0.28
CA THR A 147 -8.85 12.78 -0.23
C THR A 147 -9.25 13.21 1.18
N GLY A 148 -9.31 12.26 2.12
CA GLY A 148 -9.80 12.53 3.47
C GLY A 148 -11.24 13.04 3.50
N THR A 149 -12.09 12.61 2.58
CA THR A 149 -13.51 12.99 2.55
C THR A 149 -14.32 12.21 3.62
N ALA A 150 -15.64 12.42 3.69
CA ALA A 150 -16.51 11.69 4.61
C ALA A 150 -16.42 10.16 4.46
N LEU A 151 -15.97 9.69 3.29
CA LEU A 151 -15.80 8.28 2.98
C LEU A 151 -14.50 7.68 3.50
N LEU A 152 -13.54 8.44 4.06
CA LEU A 152 -12.24 7.88 4.48
C LEU A 152 -12.37 6.64 5.36
N ARG A 153 -13.16 6.72 6.45
CA ARG A 153 -13.31 5.60 7.39
C ARG A 153 -14.04 4.42 6.76
N PHE A 154 -15.04 4.72 5.92
CA PHE A 154 -15.77 3.70 5.16
C PHE A 154 -14.81 2.99 4.20
N SER A 155 -13.99 3.73 3.47
CA SER A 155 -13.01 3.18 2.54
C SER A 155 -11.96 2.32 3.22
N CYS A 156 -11.42 2.78 4.36
CA CYS A 156 -10.49 1.97 5.14
C CYS A 156 -11.15 0.69 5.65
N LEU A 157 -12.39 0.77 6.15
CA LEU A 157 -13.13 -0.39 6.65
C LEU A 157 -13.44 -1.38 5.52
N ALA A 158 -13.90 -0.89 4.36
CA ALA A 158 -14.20 -1.74 3.21
C ALA A 158 -12.94 -2.48 2.71
N LEU A 159 -11.81 -1.78 2.55
CA LEU A 159 -10.55 -2.42 2.18
C LEU A 159 -10.05 -3.39 3.27
N LEU A 160 -10.18 -3.04 4.55
CA LEU A 160 -9.84 -3.93 5.65
C LEU A 160 -10.64 -5.24 5.56
N LEU A 161 -11.95 -5.16 5.33
CA LEU A 161 -12.81 -6.34 5.21
C LEU A 161 -12.44 -7.18 3.98
N ILE A 162 -12.17 -6.55 2.83
CA ILE A 162 -11.73 -7.25 1.62
C ILE A 162 -10.42 -7.98 1.87
N MET A 163 -9.40 -7.30 2.41
CA MET A 163 -8.09 -7.90 2.72
C MET A 163 -8.21 -9.02 3.75
N ALA A 164 -8.96 -8.80 4.84
CA ALA A 164 -9.17 -9.81 5.87
C ALA A 164 -9.95 -11.03 5.35
N SER A 165 -10.86 -10.85 4.39
CA SER A 165 -11.64 -11.93 3.79
C SER A 165 -10.82 -12.86 2.90
N ALA A 166 -9.61 -12.45 2.47
CA ALA A 166 -8.70 -13.27 1.69
C ALA A 166 -7.93 -14.28 2.57
N ILE A 167 -7.71 -13.96 3.85
CA ILE A 167 -6.92 -14.78 4.79
C ILE A 167 -7.43 -16.22 4.93
N PRO A 168 -8.75 -16.51 5.00
CA PRO A 168 -9.24 -17.89 5.05
C PRO A 168 -8.86 -18.74 3.82
N GLU A 169 -8.72 -18.12 2.64
CA GLU A 169 -8.39 -18.81 1.39
C GLU A 169 -6.87 -19.05 1.27
N PHE A 170 -6.04 -18.09 1.68
CA PHE A 170 -4.58 -18.12 1.50
C PHE A 170 -3.77 -18.45 2.77
N GLY A 171 -4.41 -18.43 3.93
CA GLY A 171 -3.85 -18.88 5.20
C GLY A 171 -2.81 -17.92 5.82
N LYS A 172 -1.86 -18.51 6.57
CA LYS A 172 -0.93 -17.76 7.43
C LYS A 172 0.03 -16.85 6.67
N VAL A 173 0.45 -17.27 5.48
CA VAL A 173 1.40 -16.50 4.65
C VAL A 173 0.79 -15.17 4.26
N ASP A 174 -0.48 -15.19 3.84
CA ASP A 174 -1.26 -14.02 3.49
C ASP A 174 -1.51 -13.09 4.69
N ALA A 175 -1.89 -13.66 5.85
CA ALA A 175 -2.07 -12.89 7.08
C ALA A 175 -0.80 -12.12 7.49
N ILE A 176 0.38 -12.74 7.35
CA ILE A 176 1.65 -12.09 7.65
C ILE A 176 2.00 -11.04 6.59
N GLY A 177 1.88 -11.38 5.31
CA GLY A 177 2.20 -10.47 4.19
C GLY A 177 1.38 -9.19 4.21
N HIS A 178 0.07 -9.29 4.51
CA HIS A 178 -0.83 -8.14 4.54
C HIS A 178 -0.93 -7.45 5.90
N SER A 179 -0.26 -7.96 6.94
CA SER A 179 -0.37 -7.42 8.31
C SER A 179 -0.08 -5.92 8.40
N LEU A 180 0.93 -5.42 7.67
CA LEU A 180 1.28 -4.00 7.66
C LEU A 180 0.17 -3.14 7.05
N ILE A 181 -0.44 -3.59 5.95
CA ILE A 181 -1.58 -2.92 5.30
C ILE A 181 -2.77 -2.93 6.26
N ILE A 182 -3.14 -4.08 6.81
CA ILE A 182 -4.27 -4.28 7.73
C ILE A 182 -4.13 -3.39 8.97
N ILE A 183 -2.97 -3.41 9.63
CA ILE A 183 -2.71 -2.60 10.83
C ILE A 183 -2.77 -1.10 10.48
N THR A 184 -2.20 -0.70 9.35
CA THR A 184 -2.23 0.72 8.94
C THR A 184 -3.66 1.18 8.62
N LEU A 185 -4.48 0.34 7.99
CA LEU A 185 -5.92 0.61 7.78
C LEU A 185 -6.65 0.78 9.11
N ILE A 186 -6.41 -0.09 10.10
CA ILE A 186 -7.01 0.04 11.45
C ILE A 186 -6.58 1.36 12.10
N VAL A 187 -5.29 1.70 12.04
CA VAL A 187 -4.77 2.97 12.56
C VAL A 187 -5.44 4.16 11.87
N MET A 188 -5.65 4.11 10.55
CA MET A 188 -6.32 5.15 9.77
C MET A 188 -7.82 5.25 10.08
N ILE A 189 -8.49 4.15 10.45
CA ILE A 189 -9.88 4.18 10.95
C ILE A 189 -9.95 4.92 12.28
N ILE A 190 -9.06 4.56 13.22
CA ILE A 190 -9.05 5.09 14.61
C ILE A 190 -8.58 6.55 14.63
N ALA A 191 -7.36 6.81 14.16
CA ALA A 191 -6.74 8.13 14.16
C ALA A 191 -7.39 9.06 13.13
N GLY A 192 -7.98 8.50 12.08
CA GLY A 192 -8.66 9.25 11.04
C GLY A 192 -7.68 10.01 10.16
N ARG A 193 -7.95 11.31 10.03
CA ARG A 193 -7.27 12.24 9.15
C ARG A 193 -5.86 12.57 9.63
N SER A 194 -4.85 12.51 8.74
CA SER A 194 -3.46 12.78 9.12
C SER A 194 -2.82 14.02 8.48
N GLY A 195 -3.45 14.66 7.48
CA GLY A 195 -2.93 15.89 6.84
C GLY A 195 -2.54 15.77 5.35
N ILE A 196 -2.72 14.60 4.71
CA ILE A 196 -2.55 14.37 3.26
C ILE A 196 -3.80 14.79 2.46
N GLU A 197 -4.79 15.39 3.12
CA GLU A 197 -6.11 15.61 2.54
C GLU A 197 -6.06 16.61 1.39
N LEU A 198 -7.03 16.51 0.48
CA LEU A 198 -7.22 17.53 -0.55
C LEU A 198 -7.31 18.92 0.10
N PRO A 199 -6.79 19.97 -0.56
CA PRO A 199 -6.77 21.32 -0.02
C PRO A 199 -8.16 21.73 0.48
N ARG A 200 -8.23 22.43 1.63
CA ARG A 200 -9.47 23.01 2.20
C ARG A 200 -10.35 23.71 1.16
N VAL A 201 -9.73 24.23 0.10
CA VAL A 201 -10.34 24.89 -1.07
C VAL A 201 -11.40 24.04 -1.79
N ILE A 202 -11.25 22.71 -1.85
CA ILE A 202 -12.27 21.84 -2.46
C ILE A 202 -13.47 21.71 -1.53
N ARG A 203 -13.23 21.62 -0.22
CA ARG A 203 -14.27 21.41 0.80
C ARG A 203 -15.11 22.66 1.07
N SER A 204 -14.59 23.85 0.79
CA SER A 204 -15.30 25.12 1.00
C SER A 204 -16.29 25.49 -0.11
N ARG A 205 -16.43 24.65 -1.15
CA ARG A 205 -17.40 24.85 -2.24
C ARG A 205 -18.67 24.05 -2.00
N GLY A 206 -19.78 24.48 -2.62
CA GLY A 206 -21.05 23.74 -2.58
C GLY A 206 -20.91 22.31 -3.12
N VAL A 207 -21.81 21.41 -2.70
CA VAL A 207 -21.72 19.96 -2.96
C VAL A 207 -21.45 19.63 -4.43
N LEU A 208 -22.16 20.27 -5.37
CA LEU A 208 -21.99 20.04 -6.81
C LEU A 208 -20.58 20.36 -7.31
N ALA A 209 -20.03 21.50 -6.88
CA ALA A 209 -18.68 21.92 -7.28
C ALA A 209 -17.60 21.02 -6.69
N SER A 210 -17.77 20.62 -5.42
CA SER A 210 -16.88 19.67 -4.73
C SER A 210 -16.90 18.31 -5.40
N SER A 211 -18.09 17.79 -5.76
CA SER A 211 -18.24 16.54 -6.50
C SER A 211 -17.61 16.62 -7.88
N GLY A 212 -17.83 17.71 -8.64
CA GLY A 212 -17.21 17.91 -9.94
C GLY A 212 -15.68 17.90 -9.87
N LEU A 213 -15.09 18.60 -8.90
CA LEU A 213 -13.65 18.62 -8.68
C LEU A 213 -13.10 17.24 -8.29
N LEU A 214 -13.79 16.51 -7.42
CA LEU A 214 -13.40 15.15 -7.03
C LEU A 214 -13.47 14.18 -8.21
N SER A 215 -14.47 14.27 -9.07
CA SER A 215 -14.58 13.44 -10.28
C SER A 215 -13.43 13.71 -11.26
N VAL A 216 -13.09 14.99 -11.47
CA VAL A 216 -11.94 15.37 -12.31
C VAL A 216 -10.64 14.88 -11.68
N ALA A 217 -10.46 15.06 -10.37
CA ALA A 217 -9.28 14.60 -9.65
C ALA A 217 -9.14 13.07 -9.70
N TYR A 218 -10.25 12.33 -9.57
CA TYR A 218 -10.27 10.87 -9.72
C TYR A 218 -9.83 10.46 -11.12
N GLY A 219 -10.45 11.03 -12.17
CA GLY A 219 -10.09 10.73 -13.56
C GLY A 219 -8.63 11.05 -13.88
N ALA A 220 -8.14 12.22 -13.42
CA ALA A 220 -6.75 12.62 -13.60
C ALA A 220 -5.78 11.71 -12.84
N THR A 221 -6.13 11.29 -11.62
CA THR A 221 -5.31 10.36 -10.82
C THR A 221 -5.24 9.00 -11.51
N THR A 222 -6.37 8.45 -11.94
CA THR A 222 -6.42 7.17 -12.66
C THR A 222 -5.61 7.20 -13.95
N LEU A 223 -5.78 8.24 -14.78
CA LEU A 223 -5.03 8.38 -16.02
C LEU A 223 -3.53 8.56 -15.76
N GLY A 224 -3.16 9.41 -14.79
CA GLY A 224 -1.78 9.63 -14.40
C GLY A 224 -1.12 8.34 -13.92
N LEU A 225 -1.79 7.57 -13.06
CA LEU A 225 -1.28 6.28 -12.59
C LEU A 225 -1.16 5.26 -13.72
N LEU A 226 -2.11 5.18 -14.65
CA LEU A 226 -1.99 4.30 -15.83
C LEU A 226 -0.77 4.65 -16.68
N VAL A 227 -0.54 5.95 -16.93
CA VAL A 227 0.63 6.42 -17.70
C VAL A 227 1.92 6.04 -16.98
N VAL A 228 2.01 6.30 -15.67
CA VAL A 228 3.19 5.95 -14.85
C VAL A 228 3.40 4.44 -14.82
N TYR A 229 2.34 3.65 -14.64
CA TYR A 229 2.40 2.19 -14.56
C TYR A 229 2.91 1.59 -15.87
N HIS A 230 2.31 1.94 -17.01
CA HIS A 230 2.77 1.45 -18.31
C HIS A 230 4.16 1.97 -18.69
N GLY A 231 4.50 3.22 -18.33
CA GLY A 231 5.83 3.77 -18.54
C GLY A 231 6.89 3.03 -17.74
N ALA A 232 6.63 2.77 -16.45
CA ALA A 232 7.53 2.03 -15.58
C ALA A 232 7.70 0.57 -16.05
N GLN A 233 6.60 -0.08 -16.47
CA GLN A 233 6.67 -1.44 -17.01
C GLN A 233 7.43 -1.51 -18.33
N TYR A 234 7.27 -0.50 -19.20
CA TYR A 234 8.02 -0.42 -20.45
C TYR A 234 9.52 -0.28 -20.22
N VAL A 235 9.93 0.52 -19.23
CA VAL A 235 11.34 0.69 -18.86
C VAL A 235 11.89 -0.58 -18.22
N ALA A 236 11.10 -1.28 -17.39
CA ALA A 236 11.52 -2.51 -16.73
C ALA A 236 11.56 -3.74 -17.65
N GLY A 237 10.78 -3.73 -18.74
CA GLY A 237 10.81 -4.77 -19.78
C GLY A 237 11.93 -4.61 -20.81
N ARG A 238 12.74 -3.54 -20.71
CA ARG A 238 13.99 -3.36 -21.45
C ARG A 238 15.17 -3.82 -20.61
#